data_AF-A0A7C0UKD0-F1
#
_entry.id   AF-A0A7C0UKD0-F1
#
_cell.length_a   1.000
_cell.length_b   1.000
_cell.length_c   1.000
_cell.angle_alpha   90.00
_cell.angle_beta   90.00
_cell.angle_gamma   90.00
#
_symmetry.space_group_name_H-M   'P 1'
#
loop_
_entity.id
_entity.type
_entity.pdbx_description
1 polymer ?
#
loop_
_entity_poly.entity_id
_entity_poly.type
_entity_poly.pdbx_seq_one_letter_code
_entity_poly.pdbx_strand_id
1 'polypeptide(L)'
;MYTDLSTLYERAGRMRDKPGTITQMPILSMPDDDITHPIPDLTGYITEGQFVLSRDLHRRGIYPPVDVLPSLSRLMKGGIGSGRTREDHANVSDQLYSAYAEGRDLRNLVAIVGEEALTDRDKRFLEFSDRFEKEFVTQDRDEDRSIERTLEIGWRLLSILPERDLKRIGNEYIKKYHPAYKKGAKKASDEE
;
A
#
# COMPACT_ATOMS: atom_id res chain seq x y z
N MET A 1 -30.14 -10.94 8.30
CA MET A 1 -29.08 -9.93 8.01
C MET A 1 -28.08 -10.45 6.99
N TYR A 2 -27.37 -11.57 7.24
CA TYR A 2 -26.43 -12.15 6.26
C TYR A 2 -27.04 -12.38 4.88
N THR A 3 -28.14 -13.14 4.80
CA THR A 3 -28.81 -13.44 3.52
C THR A 3 -29.27 -12.19 2.78
N ASP A 4 -29.73 -11.18 3.50
CA ASP A 4 -30.19 -9.92 2.93
C ASP A 4 -29.03 -9.16 2.26
N LEU A 5 -27.92 -8.99 2.97
CA LEU A 5 -26.69 -8.39 2.42
C LEU A 5 -26.12 -9.20 1.25
N SER A 6 -26.17 -10.52 1.30
CA SER A 6 -25.71 -11.37 0.19
C SER A 6 -26.47 -11.11 -1.11
N THR A 7 -27.77 -10.78 -1.06
CA THR A 7 -28.53 -10.44 -2.29
C THR A 7 -28.00 -9.21 -3.02
N LEU A 8 -27.25 -8.34 -2.33
CA LEU A 8 -26.59 -7.17 -2.91
C LEU A 8 -25.20 -7.52 -3.43
N TYR A 9 -24.37 -8.16 -2.60
CA TYR A 9 -22.96 -8.40 -2.90
C TYR A 9 -22.70 -9.52 -3.92
N GLU A 10 -23.62 -10.48 -4.06
CA GLU A 10 -23.52 -11.55 -5.06
C GLU A 10 -23.67 -11.03 -6.50
N ARG A 11 -24.17 -9.80 -6.67
CA ARG A 11 -24.42 -9.17 -7.98
C ARG A 11 -23.18 -8.47 -8.58
N ALA A 12 -21.99 -8.76 -8.06
CA ALA A 12 -20.71 -8.30 -8.60
C ALA A 12 -20.00 -9.44 -9.37
N GLY A 13 -19.26 -9.11 -10.42
CA GLY A 13 -18.46 -10.08 -11.15
C GLY A 13 -18.46 -9.89 -12.67
N ARG A 14 -17.98 -10.91 -13.37
CA ARG A 14 -17.88 -10.94 -14.84
C ARG A 14 -19.04 -11.72 -15.43
N MET A 15 -19.67 -11.19 -16.47
CA MET A 15 -20.68 -11.95 -17.22
C MET A 15 -19.97 -12.88 -18.22
N ARG A 16 -20.33 -14.16 -18.26
CA ARG A 16 -19.63 -15.17 -19.09
C ARG A 16 -19.68 -14.84 -20.59
N ASP A 17 -20.82 -14.32 -21.06
CA ASP A 17 -21.10 -14.14 -22.49
C ASP A 17 -21.16 -12.66 -22.91
N LYS A 18 -20.69 -11.74 -22.06
CA LYS A 18 -20.68 -10.31 -22.39
C LYS A 18 -19.31 -9.69 -22.14
N PRO A 19 -18.83 -8.80 -23.04
CA PRO A 19 -17.66 -7.99 -22.77
C PRO A 19 -18.04 -6.95 -21.71
N GLY A 20 -17.70 -7.21 -20.44
CA GLY A 20 -17.95 -6.28 -19.35
C GLY A 20 -17.95 -6.94 -17.97
N THR A 21 -17.82 -6.10 -16.94
CA THR A 21 -17.75 -6.52 -15.54
C THR A 21 -18.51 -5.55 -14.66
N ILE A 22 -19.07 -6.05 -13.56
CA ILE A 22 -19.66 -5.23 -12.50
C ILE A 22 -18.72 -5.31 -11.30
N THR A 23 -18.10 -4.19 -10.94
CA THR A 23 -17.25 -4.07 -9.75
C THR A 23 -17.99 -3.23 -8.73
N GLN A 24 -18.09 -3.72 -7.49
CA GLN A 24 -18.74 -3.02 -6.40
C GLN A 24 -17.70 -2.43 -5.44
N MET A 25 -17.93 -1.19 -5.02
CA MET A 25 -17.18 -0.51 -3.96
C MET A 25 -18.17 0.05 -2.94
N PRO A 26 -18.80 -0.80 -2.11
CA PRO A 26 -19.75 -0.35 -1.10
C PRO A 26 -19.04 0.47 -0.01
N ILE A 27 -19.70 1.53 0.45
CA ILE A 27 -19.21 2.33 1.59
C ILE A 27 -19.92 1.84 2.85
N LEU A 28 -19.12 1.51 3.86
CA LEU A 28 -19.59 1.02 5.15
C LEU A 28 -19.04 1.93 6.23
N SER A 29 -19.93 2.65 6.92
CA SER A 29 -19.57 3.48 8.06
C SER A 29 -19.77 2.69 9.35
N MET A 30 -18.73 2.60 10.16
CA MET A 30 -18.79 1.90 11.44
C MET A 30 -19.42 2.81 12.50
N PRO A 31 -20.30 2.28 13.38
CA PRO A 31 -20.66 2.99 14.60
C PRO A 31 -19.44 3.07 15.52
N ASP A 32 -19.21 4.24 16.12
CA ASP A 32 -18.18 4.48 17.15
C ASP A 32 -16.74 4.05 16.83
N ASP A 33 -16.39 3.93 15.54
CA ASP A 33 -15.05 3.50 15.08
C ASP A 33 -14.70 2.05 15.48
N ASP A 34 -15.71 1.22 15.79
CA ASP A 34 -15.52 -0.15 16.24
C ASP A 34 -15.44 -1.12 15.05
N ILE A 35 -14.22 -1.54 14.71
CA ILE A 35 -13.96 -2.55 13.67
C ILE A 35 -14.42 -3.96 14.08
N THR A 36 -14.60 -4.21 15.38
CA THR A 36 -15.12 -5.48 15.90
C THR A 36 -16.64 -5.52 15.90
N HIS A 37 -17.29 -4.42 15.52
CA HIS A 37 -18.74 -4.36 15.38
C HIS A 37 -19.22 -5.41 14.36
N PRO A 38 -20.38 -6.07 14.59
CA PRO A 38 -20.85 -7.11 13.69
C PRO A 38 -20.98 -6.68 12.23
N ILE A 39 -21.38 -5.42 11.96
CA ILE A 39 -21.53 -4.91 10.58
C ILE A 39 -20.20 -5.03 9.78
N PRO A 40 -19.09 -4.41 10.20
CA PRO A 40 -17.76 -4.64 9.62
C PRO A 40 -17.39 -6.12 9.48
N ASP A 41 -17.56 -6.90 10.55
CA ASP A 41 -17.22 -8.32 10.55
C ASP A 41 -17.97 -9.08 9.45
N LEU A 42 -19.30 -8.90 9.36
CA LEU A 42 -20.12 -9.58 8.37
C LEU A 42 -19.75 -9.18 6.95
N THR A 43 -19.47 -7.89 6.75
CA THR A 43 -19.10 -7.38 5.44
C THR A 43 -17.73 -7.87 4.99
N GLY A 44 -16.76 -7.98 5.90
CA GLY A 44 -15.45 -8.57 5.61
C GLY A 44 -15.53 -10.06 5.26
N TYR A 45 -16.50 -10.79 5.84
CA TYR A 45 -16.73 -12.21 5.52
C TYR A 45 -17.31 -12.43 4.12
N ILE A 46 -18.13 -11.50 3.62
CA ILE A 46 -18.87 -11.65 2.34
C ILE A 46 -18.28 -10.83 1.19
N THR A 47 -17.20 -10.10 1.43
CA THR A 47 -16.50 -9.30 0.40
C THR A 47 -15.04 -9.74 0.24
N GLU A 48 -14.42 -9.33 -0.86
CA GLU A 48 -13.11 -9.83 -1.29
C GLU A 48 -11.93 -8.97 -0.78
N GLY A 49 -12.19 -8.11 0.21
CA GLY A 49 -11.24 -7.17 0.75
C GLY A 49 -11.89 -5.87 1.22
N GLN A 50 -11.08 -4.97 1.77
CA GLN A 50 -11.54 -3.71 2.33
C GLN A 50 -10.46 -2.63 2.21
N PHE A 51 -10.92 -1.39 2.07
CA PHE A 51 -10.10 -0.19 2.30
C PHE A 51 -10.53 0.40 3.64
N VAL A 52 -9.59 0.46 4.58
CA VAL A 52 -9.85 0.99 5.93
C VAL A 52 -9.45 2.46 5.96
N LEU A 53 -10.42 3.33 6.26
CA LEU A 53 -10.18 4.75 6.48
C LEU A 53 -9.91 4.98 7.96
N SER A 54 -8.71 5.45 8.30
CA SER A 54 -8.26 5.63 9.68
C SER A 54 -8.47 7.06 10.17
N ARG A 55 -9.11 7.17 11.33
CA ARG A 55 -9.26 8.46 12.03
C ARG A 55 -7.93 9.03 12.49
N ASP A 56 -6.94 8.18 12.81
CA ASP A 56 -5.60 8.60 13.20
C ASP A 56 -4.90 9.34 12.04
N LEU A 57 -4.88 8.74 10.85
CA LEU A 57 -4.32 9.37 9.65
C LEU A 57 -5.05 10.67 9.31
N HIS A 58 -6.38 10.68 9.42
CA HIS A 58 -7.17 11.88 9.19
C HIS A 58 -6.83 13.03 10.16
N ARG A 59 -6.69 12.74 11.47
CA ARG A 59 -6.28 13.73 12.49
C ARG A 59 -4.89 14.30 12.25
N ARG A 60 -4.01 13.52 11.62
CA ARG A 60 -2.66 13.94 11.21
C ARG A 60 -2.63 14.74 9.90
N GLY A 61 -3.80 15.02 9.31
CA GLY A 61 -3.92 15.81 8.08
C GLY A 61 -3.59 15.02 6.81
N ILE A 62 -3.55 13.69 6.86
CA ILE A 62 -3.27 12.83 5.70
C ILE A 62 -4.58 12.61 4.92
N TYR A 63 -4.54 12.89 3.62
CA TYR A 63 -5.65 12.65 2.70
C TYR A 63 -5.14 11.95 1.43
N PRO A 64 -5.81 10.87 0.95
CA PRO A 64 -6.90 10.17 1.62
C PRO A 64 -6.40 9.39 2.86
N PRO A 65 -7.18 9.28 3.95
CA PRO A 65 -6.73 8.67 5.20
C PRO A 65 -6.80 7.13 5.17
N VAL A 66 -6.23 6.50 4.15
CA VAL A 66 -6.25 5.03 3.96
C VAL A 66 -5.15 4.37 4.79
N ASP A 67 -5.53 3.52 5.74
CA ASP A 67 -4.57 2.68 6.46
C ASP A 67 -4.33 1.38 5.68
N VAL A 68 -3.13 1.25 5.11
CA VAL A 68 -2.77 0.13 4.24
C VAL A 68 -2.58 -1.18 4.99
N LEU A 69 -2.31 -1.16 6.31
CA LEU A 69 -2.05 -2.37 7.09
C LEU A 69 -3.30 -3.24 7.31
N PRO A 70 -4.44 -2.69 7.79
CA PRO A 70 -5.69 -3.45 7.90
C PRO A 70 -6.46 -3.53 6.58
N SER A 71 -6.03 -2.82 5.52
CA SER A 71 -6.61 -2.92 4.19
C SER A 71 -6.11 -4.15 3.44
N LEU A 72 -6.97 -4.77 2.63
CA LEU A 72 -6.62 -5.98 1.89
C LEU A 72 -7.40 -6.03 0.57
N SER A 73 -6.76 -6.55 -0.47
CA SER A 73 -7.43 -7.05 -1.67
C SER A 73 -7.02 -8.50 -1.92
N ARG A 74 -7.96 -9.44 -1.76
CA ARG A 74 -7.69 -10.88 -1.99
C ARG A 74 -7.41 -11.18 -3.46
N LEU A 75 -7.96 -10.38 -4.36
CA LEU A 75 -7.83 -10.54 -5.81
C LEU A 75 -6.63 -9.79 -6.42
N MET A 76 -5.85 -9.06 -5.62
CA MET A 76 -4.72 -8.24 -6.11
C MET A 76 -3.78 -9.03 -7.04
N LYS A 77 -3.40 -10.26 -6.68
CA LYS A 77 -2.53 -11.11 -7.51
C LYS A 77 -3.08 -11.36 -8.91
N GLY A 78 -4.41 -11.42 -9.02
CA GLY A 78 -5.11 -11.58 -10.29
C GLY A 78 -5.19 -10.31 -11.12
N GLY A 79 -4.75 -9.14 -10.64
CA GLY A 79 -4.85 -7.83 -11.30
C GLY A 79 -3.52 -7.13 -11.60
N ILE A 80 -2.40 -7.68 -11.14
CA ILE A 80 -1.06 -7.05 -11.24
C ILE A 80 -0.12 -7.85 -12.13
N GLY A 81 1.05 -7.27 -12.41
CA GLY A 81 2.14 -7.94 -13.13
C GLY A 81 2.25 -7.55 -14.60
N SER A 82 3.09 -8.28 -15.35
CA SER A 82 3.34 -8.02 -16.76
C SER A 82 2.05 -8.13 -17.60
N GLY A 83 1.85 -7.18 -18.51
CA GLY A 83 0.64 -7.09 -19.34
C GLY A 83 -0.59 -6.49 -18.64
N ARG A 84 -0.47 -6.09 -17.36
CA ARG A 84 -1.55 -5.39 -16.63
C ARG A 84 -1.06 -4.10 -15.99
N THR A 85 -0.04 -4.20 -15.14
CA THR A 85 0.62 -3.07 -14.52
C THR A 85 2.09 -3.06 -14.92
N ARG A 86 2.95 -3.66 -14.08
CA ARG A 86 4.39 -3.78 -14.25
C ARG A 86 4.87 -5.01 -13.50
N GLU A 87 5.95 -5.61 -13.97
CA GLU A 87 6.50 -6.88 -13.47
C GLU A 87 6.92 -6.85 -11.99
N ASP A 88 7.33 -5.70 -11.47
CA ASP A 88 7.82 -5.47 -10.11
C ASP A 88 6.70 -5.17 -9.10
N HIS A 89 5.45 -4.98 -9.55
CA HIS A 89 4.37 -4.46 -8.70
C HIS A 89 4.17 -5.30 -7.43
N ALA A 90 4.08 -6.63 -7.54
CA ALA A 90 3.90 -7.50 -6.38
C ALA A 90 5.03 -7.34 -5.35
N ASN A 91 6.28 -7.29 -5.83
CA ASN A 91 7.47 -7.20 -4.99
C ASN A 91 7.54 -5.85 -4.27
N VAL A 92 7.28 -4.76 -5.00
CA VAL A 92 7.27 -3.40 -4.46
C VAL A 92 6.17 -3.27 -3.41
N SER A 93 4.96 -3.77 -3.69
CA SER A 93 3.84 -3.76 -2.72
C SER A 93 4.20 -4.50 -1.44
N ASP A 94 4.73 -5.72 -1.55
CA ASP A 94 5.09 -6.55 -0.39
C ASP A 94 6.21 -5.90 0.45
N GLN A 95 7.20 -5.29 -0.20
CA GLN A 95 8.30 -4.61 0.49
C GLN A 95 7.83 -3.32 1.18
N LEU A 96 7.02 -2.50 0.50
CA LEU A 96 6.44 -1.27 1.09
C LEU A 96 5.60 -1.60 2.32
N TYR A 97 4.74 -2.62 2.22
CA TYR A 97 3.91 -3.09 3.34
C TYR A 97 4.77 -3.52 4.53
N SER A 98 5.79 -4.35 4.28
CA SER A 98 6.69 -4.86 5.32
C SER A 98 7.47 -3.73 6.02
N ALA A 99 7.99 -2.79 5.25
CA ALA A 99 8.75 -1.67 5.79
C ALA A 99 7.87 -0.69 6.57
N TYR A 100 6.64 -0.46 6.11
CA TYR A 100 5.69 0.40 6.82
C TYR A 100 5.22 -0.23 8.13
N ALA A 101 4.95 -1.53 8.16
CA ALA A 101 4.63 -2.26 9.38
C ALA A 101 5.76 -2.16 10.41
N GLU A 102 7.01 -2.45 9.99
CA GLU A 102 8.18 -2.35 10.87
C GLU A 102 8.40 -0.92 11.39
N GLY A 103 8.25 0.10 10.53
CA GLY A 103 8.34 1.50 10.94
C GLY A 103 7.27 1.93 11.94
N ARG A 104 6.04 1.41 11.82
CA ARG A 104 4.95 1.67 12.79
C ARG A 104 5.24 1.03 14.15
N ASP A 105 5.78 -0.18 14.17
CA ASP A 105 6.22 -0.84 15.41
C ASP A 105 7.37 -0.07 16.07
N LEU A 106 8.32 0.42 15.28
CA LEU A 106 9.42 1.27 15.76
C LEU A 106 8.92 2.60 16.32
N ARG A 107 7.88 3.21 15.72
CA ARG A 107 7.25 4.42 16.26
C ARG A 107 6.66 4.20 17.65
N ASN A 108 6.05 3.03 17.88
CA ASN A 108 5.56 2.64 19.20
C ASN A 108 6.72 2.42 20.19
N LEU A 109 7.81 1.80 19.73
CA LEU A 109 9.01 1.61 20.55
C LEU A 109 9.63 2.95 20.97
N VAL A 110 9.75 3.91 20.04
CA VAL A 110 10.26 5.27 20.30
C VAL A 110 9.47 5.97 21.41
N ALA A 111 8.15 5.81 21.43
CA ALA A 111 7.31 6.39 22.47
C ALA A 111 7.60 5.83 23.88
N ILE A 112 8.24 4.65 23.97
CA ILE A 112 8.58 3.98 25.23
C ILE A 112 10.03 4.26 25.64
N VAL A 113 11.00 4.08 24.73
CA VAL A 113 12.44 4.11 25.05
C VAL A 113 13.16 5.40 24.63
N GLY A 114 12.51 6.25 23.85
CA GLY A 114 13.10 7.45 23.25
C GLY A 114 13.85 7.17 21.94
N GLU A 115 13.99 8.20 21.10
CA GLU A 115 14.59 8.08 19.76
C GLU A 115 16.09 7.77 19.79
N GLU A 116 16.80 8.19 20.85
CA GLU A 116 18.24 7.98 21.01
C GLU A 116 18.63 6.50 21.12
N ALA A 117 17.69 5.64 21.55
CA ALA A 117 17.90 4.20 21.68
C ALA A 117 17.82 3.43 20.35
N LEU A 118 17.40 4.09 19.26
CA LEU A 118 17.27 3.43 17.95
C LEU A 118 18.61 3.24 17.25
N THR A 119 18.76 2.09 16.59
CA THR A 119 19.88 1.87 15.68
C THR A 119 19.74 2.71 14.40
N ASP A 120 20.83 2.93 13.67
CA ASP A 120 20.77 3.65 12.39
C ASP A 120 19.86 2.98 11.36
N ARG A 121 19.71 1.65 11.43
CA ARG A 121 18.73 0.92 10.62
C ARG A 121 17.32 1.33 10.99
N ASP A 122 16.99 1.27 12.28
CA ASP A 122 15.64 1.55 12.76
C ASP A 122 15.24 3.00 12.50
N LYS A 123 16.17 3.95 12.64
CA LYS A 123 15.97 5.35 12.26
C LYS A 123 15.56 5.50 10.79
N ARG A 124 16.14 4.72 9.87
CA ARG A 124 15.75 4.72 8.45
C ARG A 124 14.36 4.12 8.21
N PHE A 125 13.97 3.10 8.97
CA PHE A 125 12.61 2.54 8.89
C PHE A 125 11.57 3.51 9.45
N LEU A 126 11.91 4.23 10.52
CA LEU A 126 11.08 5.29 11.07
C LEU A 126 10.92 6.44 10.05
N GLU A 127 12.02 6.93 9.47
CA GLU A 127 12.00 7.93 8.40
C GLU A 127 11.17 7.46 7.20
N PHE A 128 11.35 6.20 6.78
CA PHE A 128 10.58 5.59 5.72
C PHE A 128 9.08 5.65 6.03
N SER A 129 8.66 5.29 7.25
CA SER A 129 7.24 5.28 7.62
C SER A 129 6.59 6.66 7.58
N ASP A 130 7.29 7.69 8.05
CA ASP A 130 6.82 9.07 8.01
C ASP A 130 6.72 9.59 6.57
N ARG A 131 7.70 9.26 5.73
CA ARG A 131 7.70 9.65 4.32
C ARG A 131 6.69 8.84 3.50
N PHE A 132 6.43 7.58 3.85
CA PHE A 132 5.41 6.76 3.22
C PHE A 132 4.02 7.39 3.41
N GLU A 133 3.69 7.80 4.63
CA GLU A 133 2.43 8.50 4.91
C GLU A 133 2.31 9.84 4.14
N LYS A 134 3.40 10.61 4.07
CA LYS A 134 3.41 11.95 3.44
C LYS A 134 3.53 11.95 1.91
N GLU A 135 4.20 10.96 1.32
CA GLU A 135 4.49 10.94 -0.13
C GLU A 135 3.73 9.86 -0.88
N PHE A 136 3.40 8.74 -0.23
CA PHE A 136 2.71 7.62 -0.88
C PHE A 136 1.22 7.63 -0.56
N VAL A 137 0.86 7.68 0.73
CA VAL A 137 -0.56 7.70 1.16
C VAL A 137 -1.20 9.05 0.84
N THR A 138 -0.50 10.15 1.13
CA THR A 138 -1.02 11.49 0.83
C THR A 138 -1.04 11.73 -0.68
N GLN A 139 -2.18 12.18 -1.18
CA GLN A 139 -2.45 12.52 -2.57
C GLN A 139 -3.45 13.67 -2.61
N ASP A 140 -3.25 14.64 -3.49
CA ASP A 140 -4.20 15.75 -3.61
C ASP A 140 -5.56 15.26 -4.11
N ARG A 141 -6.63 15.98 -3.75
CA ARG A 141 -8.01 15.61 -4.11
C ARG A 141 -8.22 15.41 -5.61
N ASP A 142 -7.55 16.22 -6.41
CA ASP A 142 -7.66 16.22 -7.87
C ASP A 142 -6.42 15.62 -8.55
N GLU A 143 -5.49 15.06 -7.78
CA GLU A 143 -4.34 14.33 -8.32
C GLU A 143 -4.80 12.90 -8.70
N ASP A 144 -4.53 12.51 -9.95
CA ASP A 144 -4.74 11.15 -10.44
C ASP A 144 -3.37 10.52 -10.80
N ARG A 145 -2.98 9.50 -10.03
CA ARG A 145 -1.67 8.84 -10.18
C ARG A 145 -1.82 7.59 -11.03
N SER A 146 -1.06 7.53 -12.12
CA SER A 146 -0.89 6.27 -12.85
C SER A 146 -0.19 5.22 -11.98
N ILE A 147 -0.38 3.94 -12.31
CA ILE A 147 0.28 2.86 -11.55
C ILE A 147 1.81 2.94 -11.65
N GLU A 148 2.35 3.36 -12.80
CA GLU A 148 3.78 3.58 -12.98
C GLU A 148 4.29 4.66 -12.04
N ARG A 149 3.55 5.78 -11.94
CA ARG A 149 3.88 6.87 -11.03
C ARG A 149 3.86 6.41 -9.58
N THR A 150 2.83 5.66 -9.18
CA THR A 150 2.72 5.09 -7.83
C THR A 150 3.90 4.17 -7.52
N LEU A 151 4.30 3.30 -8.45
CA LEU A 151 5.45 2.42 -8.26
C LEU A 151 6.77 3.20 -8.22
N GLU A 152 6.92 4.28 -8.98
CA GLU A 152 8.10 5.16 -8.92
C GLU A 152 8.23 5.86 -7.56
N ILE A 153 7.12 6.33 -6.99
CA ILE A 153 7.09 6.87 -5.63
C ILE A 153 7.53 5.78 -4.64
N GLY A 154 6.99 4.58 -4.80
CA GLY A 154 7.38 3.40 -4.00
C GLY A 154 8.88 3.14 -4.04
N TRP A 155 9.49 3.09 -5.23
CA TRP A 155 10.93 2.90 -5.40
C TRP A 155 11.77 4.02 -4.79
N ARG A 156 11.32 5.27 -4.91
CA ARG A 156 11.99 6.41 -4.27
C ARG A 156 11.97 6.31 -2.75
N LEU A 157 10.87 5.87 -2.17
CA LEU A 157 10.78 5.65 -0.72
C LEU A 157 11.65 4.47 -0.28
N LEU A 158 11.61 3.36 -1.01
CA LEU A 158 12.43 2.18 -0.72
C LEU A 158 13.94 2.49 -0.77
N SER A 159 14.37 3.49 -1.53
CA SER A 159 15.78 3.91 -1.59
C SER A 159 16.32 4.55 -0.29
N ILE A 160 15.45 4.87 0.66
CA ILE A 160 15.86 5.28 2.03
C ILE A 160 16.49 4.09 2.75
N LEU A 161 15.95 2.89 2.51
CA LEU A 161 16.37 1.67 3.18
C LEU A 161 17.66 1.12 2.55
N PRO A 162 18.55 0.50 3.35
CA PRO A 162 19.68 -0.23 2.80
C PRO A 162 19.22 -1.37 1.86
N GLU A 163 19.93 -1.61 0.76
CA GLU A 163 19.56 -2.66 -0.21
C GLU A 163 19.47 -4.06 0.43
N ARG A 164 20.30 -4.33 1.46
CA ARG A 164 20.26 -5.58 2.25
C ARG A 164 18.93 -5.81 2.99
N ASP A 165 18.15 -4.77 3.21
CA ASP A 165 16.86 -4.81 3.90
C ASP A 165 15.68 -4.95 2.89
N LEU A 166 15.93 -4.87 1.58
CA LEU A 166 14.94 -5.07 0.51
C LEU A 166 14.70 -6.55 0.20
N LYS A 167 14.39 -7.34 1.23
CA LYS A 167 14.33 -8.82 1.19
C LYS A 167 13.16 -9.38 0.36
N ARG A 168 12.13 -8.57 0.10
CA ARG A 168 10.91 -8.99 -0.63
C ARG A 168 10.94 -8.61 -2.11
N ILE A 169 12.08 -8.11 -2.60
CA ILE A 169 12.25 -7.70 -3.97
C ILE A 169 13.33 -8.55 -4.64
N GLY A 170 13.00 -9.16 -5.79
CA GLY A 170 13.96 -9.85 -6.63
C GLY A 170 15.14 -8.95 -7.03
N ASN A 171 16.35 -9.49 -7.01
CA ASN A 171 17.58 -8.75 -7.34
C ASN A 171 17.54 -8.17 -8.76
N GLU A 172 16.85 -8.84 -9.69
CA GLU A 172 16.60 -8.38 -11.05
C GLU A 172 15.82 -7.06 -11.08
N TYR A 173 14.81 -6.91 -10.21
CA TYR A 173 14.00 -5.69 -10.13
C TYR A 173 14.74 -4.58 -9.40
N ILE A 174 15.56 -4.90 -8.39
CA ILE A 174 16.44 -3.92 -7.73
C ILE A 174 17.36 -3.30 -8.77
N LYS A 175 18.09 -4.13 -9.54
CA LYS A 175 19.02 -3.62 -10.57
C LYS A 175 18.32 -2.81 -11.67
N LYS A 176 17.10 -3.18 -12.03
CA LYS A 176 16.34 -2.56 -13.13
C LYS A 176 15.64 -1.27 -12.74
N TYR A 177 15.06 -1.19 -11.54
CA TYR A 177 14.13 -0.12 -11.16
C TYR A 177 14.61 0.74 -9.99
N HIS A 178 15.53 0.25 -9.15
CA HIS A 178 15.98 1.01 -8.00
C HIS A 178 16.72 2.30 -8.45
N PRO A 179 16.42 3.48 -7.84
CA PRO A 179 16.95 4.76 -8.29
C PRO A 179 18.48 4.86 -8.33
N ALA A 180 19.17 4.10 -7.47
CA ALA A 180 20.64 4.07 -7.45
C ALA A 180 21.23 3.55 -8.77
N TYR A 181 20.63 2.51 -9.36
CA TYR A 181 21.09 1.92 -10.62
C TYR A 181 20.54 2.69 -11.83
N LYS A 182 19.33 3.29 -11.72
CA LYS A 182 18.73 4.10 -12.78
C LYS A 182 19.50 5.42 -13.03
N LYS A 183 20.05 6.04 -11.98
CA LYS A 183 20.89 7.25 -12.11
C LYS A 183 22.26 6.97 -12.75
N GLY A 184 22.82 5.77 -12.54
CA GLY A 184 24.06 5.34 -13.18
C GLY A 184 23.94 5.22 -14.70
N ALA A 185 22.80 4.70 -15.19
CA ALA A 185 22.54 4.55 -16.62
C ALA A 185 22.38 5.89 -17.36
N LYS A 186 21.88 6.93 -16.68
CA LYS A 186 21.65 8.25 -17.29
C LYS A 186 22.94 9.09 -17.42
N LYS A 187 23.92 8.89 -16.52
CA LYS A 187 25.24 9.54 -16.62
C LYS A 187 26.09 8.95 -17.75
N ALA A 188 26.00 7.64 -17.99
CA ALA A 188 26.77 6.99 -19.05
C ALA A 188 26.29 7.36 -20.47
N SER A 189 25.01 7.72 -20.64
CA SER A 189 24.44 8.13 -21.94
C SER A 189 24.64 9.62 -22.27
N ASP A 190 25.01 10.44 -21.29
CA ASP A 190 25.28 11.88 -21.47
C ASP A 190 26.80 12.14 -21.68
N GLU A 191 27.64 11.10 -21.58
CA GLU A 191 29.09 11.12 -21.79
C GLU A 191 29.54 10.45 -23.11
N GLU A 192 28.60 9.93 -23.92
CA GLU A 192 28.80 9.46 -25.32
C GLU A 192 28.18 10.45 -26.32
#